data_AF-A0A5P0YT79-F1
#
_entry.id   AF-A0A5P0YT79-F1
#
_cell.length_a   1.000
_cell.length_b   1.000
_cell.length_c   1.000
_cell.angle_alpha   90.00
_cell.angle_beta   90.00
_cell.angle_gamma   90.00
#
_symmetry.space_group_name_H-M   'P 1'
#
loop_
_entity.id
_entity.type
_entity.pdbx_description
1 polymer ?
#
loop_
_entity_poly.entity_id
_entity_poly.type
_entity_poly.pdbx_seq_one_letter_code
_entity_poly.pdbx_strand_id
1 'polypeptide(L)'
;MRAAVSGLRHALARHPVELPDRAVAEEELAALAAMAAESEPEPARLRGALLLVLGALGSVSALAEPLAELNAAISRFGPPPGRR
;
A
#
# COMPACT_ATOMS: atom_id res chain seq x y z
N MET A 1 3.31 8.47 -4.91
CA MET A 1 2.40 8.07 -3.81
C MET A 1 0.95 8.08 -4.24
N ARG A 2 0.33 9.24 -4.48
CA ARG A 2 -1.09 9.33 -4.91
C ARG A 2 -1.45 8.40 -6.07
N ALA A 3 -0.64 8.38 -7.14
CA ALA A 3 -0.86 7.49 -8.29
C ALA A 3 -0.84 6.00 -7.90
N ALA A 4 0.13 5.56 -7.09
CA ALA A 4 0.22 4.16 -6.65
C ALA A 4 -0.97 3.75 -5.76
N VAL A 5 -1.40 4.64 -4.86
CA VAL A 5 -2.61 4.44 -4.04
C VAL A 5 -3.85 4.33 -4.95
N SER A 6 -4.02 5.25 -5.90
CA SER A 6 -5.14 5.20 -6.84
C SER A 6 -5.13 3.94 -7.71
N GLY A 7 -3.96 3.50 -8.16
CA GLY A 7 -3.78 2.25 -8.92
C GLY A 7 -4.22 1.02 -8.12
N LEU A 8 -3.78 0.91 -6.86
CA LEU A 8 -4.19 -0.19 -6.00
C LEU A 8 -5.71 -0.16 -5.69
N ARG A 9 -6.29 1.01 -5.42
CA ARG A 9 -7.75 1.14 -5.22
C ARG A 9 -8.52 0.71 -6.47
N HIS A 10 -8.03 1.06 -7.66
CA HIS A 10 -8.64 0.65 -8.90
C HIS A 10 -8.54 -0.86 -9.13
N ALA A 11 -7.40 -1.47 -8.81
CA ALA A 11 -7.21 -2.92 -8.88
C ALA A 11 -8.15 -3.66 -7.93
N LEU A 12 -8.32 -3.17 -6.69
CA LEU A 12 -9.28 -3.71 -5.72
C LEU A 12 -10.73 -3.58 -6.23
N ALA A 13 -11.11 -2.43 -6.78
CA ALA A 13 -12.44 -2.21 -7.34
C ALA A 13 -12.78 -3.13 -8.51
N ARG A 14 -11.77 -3.57 -9.26
CA ARG A 14 -11.91 -4.46 -10.41
C ARG A 14 -11.66 -5.92 -10.07
N HIS A 15 -11.29 -6.24 -8.83
CA HIS A 15 -11.03 -7.61 -8.44
C HIS A 15 -12.36 -8.40 -8.42
N PRO A 16 -12.50 -9.45 -9.25
CA PRO A 16 -13.79 -10.12 -9.46
C PRO A 16 -14.24 -10.97 -8.28
N VAL A 17 -13.29 -11.41 -7.44
CA VAL A 17 -13.55 -12.21 -6.24
C VAL A 17 -13.61 -11.29 -5.04
N GLU A 18 -14.61 -11.50 -4.18
CA GLU A 18 -14.72 -10.84 -2.89
C GLU A 18 -13.52 -11.22 -2.01
N LEU A 19 -12.72 -10.21 -1.65
CA LEU A 19 -11.58 -10.41 -0.76
C LEU A 19 -12.10 -10.33 0.69
N PRO A 20 -11.81 -11.32 1.56
CA PRO A 20 -12.36 -11.39 2.91
C PRO A 20 -12.22 -10.10 3.71
N ASP A 21 -11.03 -9.49 3.67
CA ASP A 21 -10.72 -8.26 4.41
C ASP A 21 -10.56 -7.05 3.48
N ARG A 22 -11.31 -7.02 2.36
CA ARG A 22 -11.24 -5.91 1.38
C ARG A 22 -11.46 -4.55 2.03
N ALA A 23 -12.49 -4.44 2.87
CA ALA A 23 -12.84 -3.18 3.52
C ALA A 23 -11.71 -2.69 4.45
N VAL A 24 -11.11 -3.61 5.21
CA VAL A 24 -9.94 -3.32 6.06
C VAL A 24 -8.76 -2.86 5.21
N ALA A 25 -8.47 -3.54 4.11
CA ALA A 25 -7.39 -3.14 3.21
C ALA A 25 -7.63 -1.74 2.59
N GLU A 26 -8.87 -1.41 2.21
CA GLU A 26 -9.23 -0.10 1.68
C GLU A 26 -9.12 1.02 2.75
N GLU A 27 -9.49 0.73 4.00
CA GLU A 27 -9.34 1.65 5.14
C GLU A 27 -7.86 1.92 5.45
N GLU A 28 -7.06 0.86 5.59
CA GLU A 28 -5.61 0.96 5.81
C GLU A 28 -4.92 1.70 4.67
N LEU A 29 -5.36 1.48 3.43
CA LEU A 29 -4.85 2.20 2.26
C LEU A 29 -5.22 3.70 2.29
N ALA A 30 -6.39 4.05 2.83
CA ALA A 30 -6.76 5.44 3.05
C ALA A 30 -5.93 6.09 4.16
N ALA A 31 -5.69 5.37 5.27
CA ALA A 31 -4.81 5.82 6.36
C ALA A 31 -3.38 6.04 5.87
N LEU A 32 -2.84 5.10 5.08
CA LEU A 32 -1.53 5.20 4.45
C LEU A 32 -1.43 6.42 3.52
N ALA A 33 -2.48 6.70 2.76
CA ALA A 33 -2.52 7.89 1.89
C ALA A 33 -2.53 9.19 2.69
N ALA A 34 -3.22 9.22 3.83
CA ALA A 34 -3.23 10.36 4.75
C ALA A 34 -1.85 10.59 5.38
N MET A 35 -1.21 9.54 5.91
CA MET A 35 0.14 9.62 6.47
C MET A 35 1.14 10.16 5.45
N ALA A 36 1.05 9.71 4.19
CA ALA A 36 1.96 10.15 3.14
C ALA A 36 1.68 11.57 2.61
N ALA A 37 0.58 12.19 3.03
CA ALA A 37 0.26 13.58 2.75
C ALA A 37 0.73 14.54 3.87
N GLU A 38 1.22 14.01 4.99
CA GLU A 38 1.85 14.80 6.06
C GLU A 38 3.13 15.49 5.54
N SER A 39 3.52 16.61 6.18
CA SER A 39 4.71 17.39 5.78
C SER A 39 6.02 16.63 5.99
N GLU A 40 6.08 15.79 7.03
CA GLU A 40 7.22 14.93 7.36
C GLU A 40 6.75 13.48 7.56
N PRO A 41 6.48 12.75 6.48
CA PRO A 41 5.98 11.38 6.57
C PRO A 41 7.06 10.42 7.09
N GLU A 42 6.71 9.64 8.12
CA GLU A 42 7.61 8.66 8.74
C GLU A 42 7.71 7.36 7.91
N PRO A 43 8.88 7.01 7.34
CA PRO A 43 8.99 5.87 6.42
C PRO A 43 8.78 4.51 7.10
N ALA A 44 9.05 4.41 8.40
CA ALA A 44 8.78 3.20 9.19
C ALA A 44 7.28 3.01 9.41
N ARG A 45 6.55 4.10 9.67
CA ARG A 45 5.10 4.10 9.85
C ARG A 45 4.37 3.71 8.56
N LEU A 46 4.78 4.29 7.43
CA LEU A 46 4.25 3.93 6.11
C LEU A 46 4.49 2.45 5.77
N ARG A 47 5.67 1.91 6.11
CA ARG A 47 5.97 0.47 5.95
C ARG A 47 5.09 -0.39 6.84
N GLY A 48 4.84 0.01 8.09
CA GLY A 48 3.92 -0.68 8.99
C GLY A 48 2.51 -0.76 8.41
N ALA A 49 1.97 0.36 7.93
CA ALA A 49 0.65 0.40 7.28
C ALA A 49 0.61 -0.47 6.00
N LEU A 50 1.68 -0.48 5.19
CA LEU A 50 1.76 -1.39 4.03
C LEU A 50 1.67 -2.86 4.45
N LEU A 51 2.33 -3.25 5.55
CA LEU A 51 2.26 -4.63 6.05
C LEU A 51 0.84 -5.00 6.51
N LEU A 52 0.08 -4.05 7.07
CA LEU A 52 -1.34 -4.26 7.40
C LEU A 52 -2.19 -4.47 6.15
N VAL A 53 -2.00 -3.64 5.12
CA VAL A 53 -2.64 -3.82 3.81
C VAL A 53 -2.31 -5.19 3.20
N LEU A 54 -1.04 -5.59 3.25
CA LEU A 54 -0.60 -6.90 2.74
C LEU A 54 -1.20 -8.06 3.55
N GLY A 55 -1.32 -7.91 4.87
CA GLY A 55 -1.95 -8.91 5.74
C GLY A 55 -3.44 -9.09 5.45
N ALA A 56 -4.17 -8.00 5.24
CA ALA A 56 -5.60 -8.01 4.91
C ALA A 56 -5.87 -8.57 3.49
N LEU A 57 -5.00 -8.27 2.51
CA LEU A 57 -5.17 -8.77 1.15
C LEU A 57 -4.68 -10.21 0.97
N GLY A 58 -3.72 -10.66 1.78
CA GLY A 58 -3.05 -11.94 1.63
C GLY A 58 -2.19 -12.03 0.35
N SER A 59 -1.88 -13.26 -0.08
CA SER A 59 -1.08 -13.51 -1.28
C SER A 59 -1.97 -13.56 -2.53
N VAL A 60 -2.33 -12.39 -3.07
CA VAL A 60 -3.12 -12.26 -4.29
C VAL A 60 -2.23 -11.80 -5.44
N SER A 61 -1.88 -12.72 -6.35
CA SER A 61 -0.95 -12.43 -7.46
C SER A 61 -1.45 -11.33 -8.40
N ALA A 62 -2.77 -11.17 -8.56
CA ALA A 62 -3.36 -10.11 -9.37
C ALA A 62 -3.12 -8.70 -8.80
N LEU A 63 -2.74 -8.59 -7.52
CA LEU A 63 -2.42 -7.33 -6.86
C LEU A 63 -0.91 -7.12 -6.70
N ALA A 64 -0.08 -8.05 -7.16
CA ALA A 64 1.37 -8.00 -6.96
C ALA A 64 2.01 -6.75 -7.57
N GLU A 65 1.61 -6.38 -8.80
CA GLU A 65 2.11 -5.19 -9.49
C GLU A 65 1.75 -3.88 -8.77
N PRO A 66 0.46 -3.56 -8.50
CA PRO A 66 0.11 -2.33 -7.79
C PRO A 66 0.66 -2.28 -6.35
N LEU A 67 0.84 -3.43 -5.68
CA LEU A 67 1.52 -3.50 -4.38
C LEU A 67 3.02 -3.20 -4.48
N ALA A 68 3.69 -3.69 -5.52
CA ALA A 68 5.10 -3.39 -5.78
C ALA A 68 5.31 -1.89 -6.08
N GLU A 69 4.42 -1.27 -6.85
CA GLU A 69 4.44 0.18 -7.09
C GLU A 69 4.25 0.98 -5.81
N LEU A 70 3.33 0.55 -4.93
CA LEU A 70 3.12 1.19 -3.63
C LEU A 70 4.36 1.07 -2.74
N ASN A 71 4.97 -0.12 -2.67
CA ASN A 71 6.22 -0.32 -1.93
C ASN A 71 7.37 0.53 -2.49
N ALA A 72 7.50 0.64 -3.82
CA ALA A 72 8.49 1.50 -4.47
C ALA A 72 8.23 2.98 -4.17
N ALA A 73 6.97 3.42 -4.11
CA ALA A 73 6.61 4.78 -3.72
C ALA A 73 6.97 5.06 -2.25
N ILE A 74 6.71 4.12 -1.33
CA ILE A 74 7.09 4.23 0.09
C ILE A 74 8.60 4.31 0.26
N SER A 75 9.34 3.54 -0.55
CA SER A 75 10.80 3.51 -0.51
C SER A 75 11.43 4.87 -0.83
N ARG A 76 10.72 5.79 -1.50
CA ARG A 76 11.19 7.16 -1.77
C ARG A 76 11.16 8.08 -0.55
N PHE A 77 10.39 7.74 0.50
CA PHE A 77 10.35 8.51 1.74
C PHE A 77 11.49 8.13 2.70
N GLY A 78 12.00 6.90 2.59
CA GLY A 78 13.10 6.42 3.42
C GLY A 78 14.45 6.48 2.70
N PRO A 79 15.56 6.29 3.43
CA PRO A 79 16.84 5.99 2.79
C PRO A 79 16.66 4.74 1.89
N PRO A 80 17.37 4.67 0.75
CA PRO A 80 17.34 3.50 -0.11
C PRO A 80 17.63 2.25 0.74
N PRO A 81 16.93 1.12 0.53
CA PRO A 81 17.16 -0.08 1.31
C PRO A 81 18.65 -0.40 1.24
N GLY A 82 19.35 -0.27 2.37
CA GLY A 82 20.77 -0.54 2.45
C GLY A 82 21.01 -1.96 1.96
N ARG A 83 21.85 -2.11 0.93
CA ARG A 83 22.42 -3.42 0.58
C ARG A 83 23.02 -4.00 1.85
N ARG A 84 22.39 -5.04 2.39
CA ARG A 84 23.09 -6.01 3.22
C ARG A 84 23.76 -7.03 2.32
#